data_AF-A0A0G1YU44-F1
#
_entry.id   AF-A0A0G1YU44-F1
#
_cell.length_a   1.000
_cell.length_b   1.000
_cell.length_c   1.000
_cell.angle_alpha   90.00
_cell.angle_beta   90.00
_cell.angle_gamma   90.00
#
_symmetry.space_group_name_H-M   'P 1'
#
loop_
_entity.id
_entity.type
_entity.pdbx_description
1 polymer ?
#
loop_
_entity_poly.entity_id
_entity_poly.type
_entity_poly.pdbx_seq_one_letter_code
_entity_poly.pdbx_strand_id
1 'polypeptide(L)'
;MRKYLILFFAALPSSGQLYVIASLRNGGGSHVTYQLDYYNNAGTKQLRVGRVREGVANDFASYNVNLHTGAWYHLVLWYDAANLKLYQDTAERASQAFSGNVSETAAGARDARRSFRLACG
;
A
#
# COMPACT_ATOMS: atom_id res chain seq x y z
N MET A 1 8.66 10.40 -8.00
CA MET A 1 9.51 9.19 -8.13
C MET A 1 8.60 7.97 -8.13
N ARG A 2 8.76 7.06 -9.10
CA ARG A 2 8.01 5.79 -9.14
C ARG A 2 8.74 4.80 -8.23
N LYS A 3 8.13 4.45 -7.09
CA LYS A 3 8.67 3.44 -6.17
C LYS A 3 8.04 2.11 -6.54
N TYR A 4 8.84 1.18 -7.05
CA TYR A 4 8.43 -0.17 -7.38
C TYR A 4 8.85 -1.11 -6.26
N LEU A 5 7.93 -1.93 -5.77
CA LEU A 5 8.19 -2.91 -4.74
C LEU A 5 7.89 -4.29 -5.32
N ILE A 6 8.93 -5.12 -5.38
CA ILE A 6 8.84 -6.51 -5.80
C ILE A 6 8.90 -7.34 -4.51
N LEU A 7 7.88 -8.17 -4.27
CA LEU A 7 7.83 -9.02 -3.08
C LEU A 7 7.65 -10.48 -3.42
N PHE A 8 8.14 -11.29 -2.49
CA PHE A 8 7.97 -12.73 -2.41
C PHE A 8 7.21 -13.06 -1.13
N PHE A 9 6.19 -13.93 -1.22
CA PHE A 9 5.46 -14.39 -0.05
C PHE A 9 5.96 -15.76 0.39
N ALA A 10 6.46 -15.85 1.64
CA ALA A 10 6.83 -17.12 2.26
C ALA A 10 5.60 -17.88 2.83
N ALA A 11 4.50 -17.16 3.10
CA ALA A 11 3.22 -17.72 3.52
C ALA A 11 2.07 -16.82 3.04
N LEU A 12 0.85 -17.36 3.00
CA LEU A 12 -0.36 -16.62 2.65
C LEU A 12 -1.16 -16.28 3.91
N PRO A 13 -1.89 -15.14 3.95
CA PRO A 13 -2.69 -14.77 5.10
C PRO A 13 -3.81 -15.79 5.37
N SER A 14 -3.93 -16.22 6.61
CA SER A 14 -5.05 -17.01 7.13
C SER A 14 -6.32 -16.16 7.24
N SER A 15 -7.48 -16.78 7.46
CA SER A 15 -8.75 -16.03 7.55
C SER A 15 -8.68 -14.93 8.61
N GLY A 16 -9.03 -13.70 8.23
CA GLY A 16 -8.96 -12.51 9.08
C GLY A 16 -7.57 -11.88 9.20
N GLN A 17 -6.53 -12.47 8.59
CA GLN A 17 -5.16 -11.98 8.66
C GLN A 17 -4.84 -11.01 7.52
N LEU A 18 -4.06 -9.97 7.83
CA LEU A 18 -3.50 -9.05 6.85
C LEU A 18 -1.97 -9.05 6.91
N TYR A 19 -1.34 -8.97 5.75
CA TYR A 19 0.09 -8.69 5.60
C TYR A 19 0.27 -7.31 5.01
N VAL A 20 0.90 -6.40 5.76
CA VAL A 20 1.26 -5.08 5.27
C VAL A 20 2.48 -5.23 4.36
N ILE A 21 2.33 -4.79 3.13
CA ILE A 21 3.36 -4.85 2.10
C ILE A 21 4.16 -3.55 2.07
N ALA A 22 3.43 -2.43 2.11
CA ALA A 22 4.01 -1.10 2.15
C ALA A 22 3.12 -0.19 2.97
N SER A 23 3.72 0.70 3.75
CA SER A 23 3.01 1.76 4.43
C SER A 23 3.81 3.06 4.39
N LEU A 24 3.08 4.17 4.25
CA LEU A 24 3.61 5.52 4.32
C LEU A 24 2.67 6.35 5.18
N ARG A 25 3.17 6.80 6.33
CA ARG A 25 2.43 7.66 7.24
C ARG A 25 2.85 9.11 7.04
N ASN A 26 1.89 10.02 6.99
CA ASN A 26 2.19 11.45 7.02
C ASN A 26 2.62 11.87 8.45
N GLY A 27 3.66 12.71 8.54
CA GLY A 27 4.13 13.28 9.80
C GLY A 27 3.28 14.48 10.21
N GLY A 28 3.06 14.69 11.51
CA GLY A 28 2.20 15.76 12.06
C GLY A 28 1.25 15.25 13.14
N GLY A 29 0.18 16.00 13.46
CA GLY A 29 -0.94 15.56 14.31
C GLY A 29 -1.77 14.44 13.65
N SER A 30 -3.11 14.51 13.64
CA SER A 30 -3.99 13.47 13.06
C SER A 30 -3.40 12.79 11.83
N HIS A 31 -3.13 11.49 11.97
CA HIS A 31 -2.26 10.80 11.03
C HIS A 31 -3.06 10.18 9.88
N VAL A 32 -2.55 10.40 8.66
CA VAL A 32 -3.01 9.69 7.46
C VAL A 32 -1.95 8.68 7.07
N THR A 33 -2.32 7.41 7.02
CA THR A 33 -1.45 6.31 6.57
C THR A 33 -1.97 5.78 5.25
N TYR A 34 -1.10 5.80 4.25
CA TYR A 34 -1.30 5.11 2.98
C TYR A 34 -0.71 3.72 3.10
N GLN A 35 -1.49 2.69 2.82
CA GLN A 35 -1.02 1.31 2.92
C GLN A 35 -1.39 0.49 1.70
N LEU A 36 -0.55 -0.50 1.41
CA LEU A 36 -0.80 -1.63 0.54
C LEU A 36 -0.74 -2.89 1.41
N ASP A 37 -1.80 -3.68 1.40
CA ASP A 37 -1.88 -4.91 2.18
C ASP A 37 -2.49 -6.07 1.38
N TYR A 38 -2.06 -7.28 1.75
CA TYR A 38 -2.69 -8.52 1.30
C TYR A 38 -3.50 -9.10 2.46
N TYR A 39 -4.82 -9.08 2.30
CA TYR A 39 -5.78 -9.41 3.34
C TYR A 39 -6.63 -10.60 2.94
N ASN A 40 -6.89 -11.48 3.90
CA ASN A 40 -7.85 -12.56 3.73
C ASN A 40 -9.14 -12.23 4.50
N ASN A 41 -10.14 -11.74 3.78
CA ASN A 41 -11.45 -11.39 4.32
C ASN A 41 -12.35 -12.62 4.37
N ALA A 42 -12.36 -13.30 5.52
CA ALA A 42 -13.22 -14.45 5.77
C ALA A 42 -13.14 -15.54 4.67
N GLY A 43 -11.94 -15.80 4.13
CA GLY A 43 -11.71 -16.76 3.04
C GLY A 43 -11.47 -16.13 1.68
N THR A 44 -11.86 -14.87 1.47
CA THR A 44 -11.60 -14.13 0.23
C THR A 44 -10.28 -13.37 0.33
N LYS A 45 -9.26 -13.83 -0.39
CA LYS A 45 -7.97 -13.13 -0.47
C LYS A 45 -8.07 -11.94 -1.41
N GLN A 46 -7.54 -10.81 -0.96
CA GLN A 46 -7.59 -9.56 -1.69
C GLN A 46 -6.37 -8.68 -1.42
N LEU A 47 -5.91 -8.01 -2.46
CA LEU A 47 -5.01 -6.88 -2.32
C LEU A 47 -5.85 -5.63 -2.02
N ARG A 48 -5.38 -4.82 -1.08
CA ARG A 48 -6.04 -3.57 -0.72
C ARG A 48 -5.05 -2.43 -0.70
N VAL A 49 -5.51 -1.30 -1.21
CA VAL A 49 -4.85 -0.02 -1.06
C VAL A 49 -5.75 0.89 -0.23
N GLY A 50 -5.19 1.51 0.80
CA GLY A 50 -5.97 2.20 1.81
C GLY A 50 -5.41 3.54 2.20
N ARG A 51 -6.31 4.49 2.46
CA ARG A 51 -6.06 5.71 3.24
C ARG A 51 -6.69 5.51 4.61
N VAL A 52 -5.85 5.18 5.58
CA VAL A 52 -6.24 5.02 6.98
C VAL A 52 -6.10 6.36 7.68
N ARG A 53 -7.16 6.81 8.35
CA ARG A 53 -7.21 8.13 9.00
C ARG A 53 -7.56 7.97 10.46
N GLU A 54 -6.90 8.74 11.31
CA GLU A 54 -7.23 8.77 12.72
C GLU A 54 -8.49 9.62 12.98
N GLY A 55 -9.46 9.07 13.70
CA GLY A 55 -10.72 9.76 14.04
C GLY A 55 -11.68 10.00 12.87
N VAL A 56 -11.37 9.47 11.68
CA VAL A 56 -12.19 9.59 10.46
C VAL A 56 -12.29 8.22 9.78
N ALA A 57 -13.38 7.96 9.07
CA ALA A 57 -13.56 6.72 8.31
C ALA A 57 -12.39 6.45 7.34
N ASN A 58 -12.03 5.19 7.14
CA ASN A 58 -10.96 4.81 6.21
C ASN A 58 -11.51 4.65 4.79
N ASP A 59 -10.67 4.93 3.79
CA ASP A 59 -10.99 4.69 2.38
C ASP A 59 -10.14 3.54 1.86
N PHE A 60 -10.74 2.58 1.17
CA PHE A 60 -10.03 1.43 0.59
C PHE A 60 -10.48 1.15 -0.84
N ALA A 61 -9.52 0.85 -1.72
CA ALA A 61 -9.77 0.13 -2.97
C ALA A 61 -9.28 -1.31 -2.80
N SER A 62 -10.09 -2.29 -3.20
CA SER A 62 -9.78 -3.71 -3.02
C SER A 62 -9.89 -4.47 -4.33
N TYR A 63 -9.03 -5.46 -4.52
CA TYR A 63 -9.02 -6.37 -5.66
C TYR A 63 -8.86 -7.80 -5.17
N ASN A 64 -9.87 -8.63 -5.44
CA ASN A 64 -9.84 -10.05 -5.07
C ASN A 64 -8.82 -10.78 -5.94
N VAL A 65 -7.84 -11.41 -5.30
CA VAL A 65 -6.76 -12.11 -5.98
C VAL A 65 -6.19 -13.20 -5.08
N ASN A 66 -5.91 -14.35 -5.67
CA ASN A 66 -5.19 -15.45 -5.02
C ASN A 66 -3.73 -15.42 -5.45
N LEU A 67 -2.89 -14.85 -4.60
CA LEU A 67 -1.44 -14.94 -4.73
C LEU A 67 -0.94 -16.31 -4.23
N HIS A 68 0.18 -16.75 -4.78
CA HIS A 68 0.82 -18.02 -4.48
C HIS A 68 2.18 -17.77 -3.82
N THR A 69 2.59 -18.68 -2.94
CA THR A 69 3.97 -18.69 -2.44
C THR A 69 4.92 -19.10 -3.57
N GLY A 70 6.20 -18.73 -3.48
CA GLY A 70 7.17 -19.09 -4.53
C GLY A 70 7.19 -18.13 -5.73
N ALA A 71 6.19 -17.27 -5.89
CA ALA A 71 6.07 -16.34 -7.00
C ALA A 71 6.47 -14.91 -6.61
N TRP A 72 7.09 -14.21 -7.56
CA TRP A 72 7.40 -12.79 -7.45
C TRP A 72 6.25 -11.95 -8.01
N TYR A 73 5.87 -10.91 -7.29
CA TYR A 73 4.81 -10.00 -7.69
C TYR A 73 5.29 -8.56 -7.76
N HIS A 74 4.87 -7.85 -8.81
CA HIS A 74 5.05 -6.42 -8.94
C HIS A 74 3.76 -5.70 -8.55
N LEU A 75 3.74 -5.10 -7.35
CA LEU A 75 2.55 -4.44 -6.82
C LEU A 75 2.86 -2.96 -6.57
N VAL A 76 1.95 -2.09 -7.01
CA VAL A 76 2.13 -0.64 -6.87
C VAL A 76 0.91 -0.01 -6.24
N LEU A 77 1.16 0.70 -5.15
CA LEU A 77 0.28 1.71 -4.58
C LEU A 77 0.59 3.04 -5.26
N TRP A 78 -0.40 3.60 -5.96
CA TRP A 78 -0.29 4.91 -6.59
C TRP A 78 -1.28 5.89 -5.99
N TYR A 79 -0.85 7.14 -5.83
CA TYR A 79 -1.67 8.23 -5.35
C TYR A 79 -1.47 9.46 -6.24
N ASP A 80 -2.56 10.01 -6.79
CA ASP A 80 -2.55 11.17 -7.70
C ASP A 80 -3.22 12.42 -7.09
N ALA A 81 -3.11 12.61 -5.78
CA ALA A 81 -3.80 13.64 -4.99
C ALA A 81 -5.32 13.43 -4.81
N ALA A 82 -6.00 12.78 -5.76
CA ALA A 82 -7.45 12.56 -5.74
C ALA A 82 -7.86 11.08 -5.64
N ASN A 83 -7.01 10.16 -6.13
CA ASN A 83 -7.32 8.75 -6.24
C ASN A 83 -6.19 7.91 -5.67
N LEU A 84 -6.57 6.84 -4.98
CA LEU A 84 -5.70 5.70 -4.68
C LEU A 84 -5.92 4.66 -5.77
N LYS A 85 -4.83 4.14 -6.31
CA LYS A 85 -4.85 3.12 -7.35
C LYS A 85 -3.94 1.97 -6.98
N LEU A 86 -4.42 0.76 -7.25
CA LEU A 86 -3.69 -0.48 -7.13
C LEU A 86 -3.33 -0.97 -8.53
N TYR A 87 -2.04 -1.14 -8.77
CA TYR A 87 -1.56 -1.84 -9.95
C TYR A 87 -0.95 -3.18 -9.56
N GLN A 88 -1.23 -4.17 -10.39
CA GLN A 88 -0.50 -5.43 -10.43
C GLN A 88 0.15 -5.52 -11.80
N ASP A 89 1.47 -5.65 -11.80
CA ASP A 89 2.32 -5.53 -12.98
C ASP A 89 2.15 -4.15 -13.63
N THR A 90 1.52 -4.09 -14.81
CA THR A 90 1.24 -2.85 -15.55
C THR A 90 -0.25 -2.49 -15.58
N ALA A 91 -1.12 -3.38 -15.09
CA ALA A 91 -2.56 -3.20 -15.17
C ALA A 91 -3.13 -2.60 -13.88
N GLU A 92 -4.02 -1.61 -14.03
CA GLU A 92 -4.82 -1.11 -12.91
C GLU A 92 -5.83 -2.18 -12.51
N ARG A 93 -5.89 -2.50 -11.21
CA ARG A 93 -6.77 -3.53 -10.66
C ARG A 93 -7.91 -2.97 -9.82
N ALA A 94 -7.66 -1.85 -9.15
CA ALA A 94 -8.65 -1.16 -8.34
C ALA A 94 -8.30 0.32 -8.20
N SER A 95 -9.33 1.16 -8.07
CA SER A 95 -9.18 2.58 -7.74
C SER A 95 -10.27 3.03 -6.77
N GLN A 96 -9.92 4.00 -5.92
CA GLN A 96 -10.85 4.66 -5.00
C GLN A 96 -10.57 6.17 -5.04
N ALA A 97 -11.60 6.94 -5.40
CA ALA A 97 -11.58 8.39 -5.32
C ALA A 97 -11.83 8.87 -3.88
N PHE A 98 -11.21 9.99 -3.50
CA PHE A 98 -11.44 10.63 -2.22
C PHE A 98 -11.10 12.12 -2.21
N SER A 99 -11.66 12.83 -1.24
CA SER A 99 -11.40 14.24 -0.97
C SER A 99 -10.61 14.44 0.33
N GLY A 100 -9.93 15.59 0.46
CA GLY A 100 -9.12 16.00 1.61
C GLY A 100 -7.62 16.04 1.31
N ASN A 101 -7.01 17.23 1.46
CA ASN A 101 -5.60 17.50 1.17
C ASN A 101 -4.66 16.70 2.09
N VAL A 102 -3.57 16.18 1.52
CA VAL A 102 -2.37 15.86 2.30
C VAL A 102 -1.68 17.19 2.57
N SER A 103 -1.69 17.64 3.83
CA SER A 103 -0.85 18.78 4.22
C SER A 103 0.61 18.36 4.01
N GLU A 104 1.24 18.87 2.96
CA GLU A 104 2.68 18.75 2.72
C GLU A 104 3.42 19.65 3.71
N THR A 105 3.45 19.26 4.98
CA THR A 105 4.28 19.95 5.97
C THR A 105 5.31 19.00 6.55
N ALA A 106 6.31 18.67 5.73
CA ALA A 106 7.62 18.33 6.24
C ALA A 106 8.68 18.81 5.26
N ALA A 107 9.34 19.92 5.61
CA ALA A 107 10.59 20.41 5.06
C ALA A 107 11.77 19.44 5.33
N GLY A 108 11.54 18.13 5.16
CA GLY A 108 12.52 17.04 5.18
C GLY A 108 12.37 16.11 3.97
N ALA A 109 11.36 16.29 3.10
CA ALA A 109 11.15 15.49 1.89
C ALA A 109 12.08 15.86 0.72
N ARG A 110 13.12 16.70 0.95
CA ARG A 110 14.13 17.03 -0.08
C ARG A 110 15.31 16.07 -0.12
N ASP A 111 15.41 15.11 0.80
CA ASP A 111 16.49 14.12 0.79
C ASP A 111 15.99 12.66 0.89
N ALA A 112 15.10 12.29 -0.03
CA ALA A 112 14.69 10.90 -0.25
C ALA A 112 15.80 10.03 -0.91
N ARG A 113 17.08 10.24 -0.53
CA ARG A 113 18.24 9.44 -0.95
C ARG A 113 18.56 8.27 0.00
N ARG A 114 17.62 7.83 0.84
CA ARG A 114 17.85 6.63 1.67
C ARG A 114 17.42 5.37 0.92
N SER A 115 18.31 4.91 0.05
CA SER A 115 18.33 3.55 -0.50
C SER A 115 18.54 2.55 0.64
N PHE A 116 17.54 1.70 0.91
CA PHE A 116 17.69 0.54 1.79
C PHE A 116 18.52 -0.50 1.04
N ARG A 117 19.83 -0.57 1.35
CA ARG A 117 20.72 -1.63 0.87
C ARG A 117 20.53 -2.83 1.79
N LEU A 118 19.84 -3.87 1.34
CA LEU A 118 20.08 -5.21 1.85
C LEU A 118 21.42 -5.66 1.27
N ALA A 119 22.49 -5.55 2.06
CA ALA A 119 23.71 -6.27 1.79
C ALA A 119 23.42 -7.75 2.06
N CYS A 120 23.54 -8.61 1.04
CA CYS A 120 23.82 -10.01 1.32
C CYS A 120 25.29 -10.09 1.77
N GLY A 121 25.51 -10.61 2.97
CA GLY A 121 26.78 -11.16 3.41
C GLY A 121 26.57 -12.62 3.66
#